data_AF-A0A958LIF7-F1
#
_entry.id   AF-A0A958LIF7-F1
#
_cell.length_a   1.000
_cell.length_b   1.000
_cell.length_c   1.000
_cell.angle_alpha   90.00
_cell.angle_beta   90.00
_cell.angle_gamma   90.00
#
_symmetry.space_group_name_H-M   'P 1'
#
loop_
_entity.id
_entity.type
_entity.pdbx_description
1 polymer ?
#
loop_
_entity_poly.entity_id
_entity_poly.type
_entity_poly.pdbx_seq_one_letter_code
_entity_poly.pdbx_strand_id
1 'polypeptide(L)'
;MTSYIFRRCLAFIPIALGVCTCTFFLIHFVPGDPVDIMLGEQASTFDKESLRRELELDKPISVQYFSFLSRLGQMDLGRSL
;
A
#
# COMPACT_ATOMS: atom_id res chain seq x y z
N MET A 1 -11.78 16.43 -28.62
CA MET A 1 -11.78 16.58 -27.14
C MET A 1 -11.67 15.24 -26.42
N THR A 2 -12.47 14.22 -26.74
CA THR A 2 -12.40 12.87 -26.15
C THR A 2 -11.04 12.17 -26.29
N SER A 3 -10.43 12.20 -27.49
CA SER A 3 -9.08 11.64 -27.71
C SER A 3 -7.99 12.31 -26.85
N TYR A 4 -8.12 13.63 -26.61
CA TYR A 4 -7.19 14.37 -25.75
C TYR A 4 -7.33 13.95 -24.28
N ILE A 5 -8.55 13.82 -23.78
CA ILE A 5 -8.82 13.35 -22.40
C ILE A 5 -8.28 11.93 -22.21
N PHE A 6 -8.53 11.02 -23.15
CA PHE A 6 -8.06 9.65 -23.07
C PHE A 6 -6.53 9.56 -23.02
N ARG A 7 -5.85 10.32 -23.90
CA ARG A 7 -4.38 10.39 -23.92
C ARG A 7 -3.80 10.98 -22.64
N ARG A 8 -4.50 11.94 -22.02
CA ARG A 8 -4.14 12.54 -20.73
C ARG A 8 -4.30 11.54 -19.57
N CYS A 9 -5.41 10.81 -19.52
CA CYS A 9 -5.63 9.74 -18.54
C CYS A 9 -4.58 8.64 -18.67
N LEU A 10 -4.27 8.21 -19.90
CA LEU A 10 -3.23 7.20 -20.12
C LEU A 10 -1.85 7.67 -19.66
N ALA A 11 -1.52 8.96 -19.88
CA ALA A 11 -0.28 9.56 -19.42
C ALA A 11 -0.21 9.74 -17.89
N PHE A 12 -1.36 9.80 -17.21
CA PHE A 12 -1.44 9.88 -15.76
C PHE A 12 -1.12 8.54 -15.08
N ILE A 13 -1.52 7.41 -15.68
CA ILE A 13 -1.28 6.07 -15.12
C ILE A 13 0.19 5.83 -14.74
N PRO A 14 1.20 6.03 -15.61
CA PRO A 14 2.59 5.78 -15.23
C PRO A 14 3.10 6.73 -14.15
N ILE A 15 2.60 7.97 -14.11
CA ILE A 15 2.96 8.94 -13.07
C ILE A 15 2.38 8.48 -11.73
N ALA A 16 1.10 8.11 -11.69
CA ALA A 16 0.43 7.61 -10.50
C ALA A 16 1.10 6.34 -9.98
N LEU A 17 1.40 5.38 -10.87
CA LEU A 17 2.15 4.18 -10.53
C LEU A 17 3.52 4.56 -9.93
N GLY A 18 4.28 5.45 -10.57
CA GLY A 18 5.57 5.89 -10.04
C GLY A 18 5.48 6.47 -8.63
N VAL A 19 4.49 7.33 -8.37
CA VAL A 19 4.26 7.89 -7.02
C VAL A 19 3.87 6.79 -6.03
N CYS A 20 2.93 5.91 -6.39
CA CYS A 20 2.50 4.81 -5.54
C CYS A 20 3.65 3.85 -5.20
N THR A 21 4.49 3.50 -6.18
CA THR A 21 5.70 2.70 -5.98
C THR A 21 6.68 3.38 -5.05
N CYS A 22 6.97 4.67 -5.28
CA CYS A 22 7.86 5.44 -4.42
C CYS A 22 7.34 5.50 -2.98
N THR A 23 6.05 5.80 -2.77
CA THR A 23 5.43 5.84 -1.44
C THR A 23 5.48 4.47 -0.76
N PHE A 24 5.19 3.39 -1.50
CA PHE A 24 5.28 2.03 -0.97
C PHE A 24 6.68 1.73 -0.44
N PHE A 25 7.72 2.03 -1.23
CA PHE A 25 9.09 1.82 -0.78
C PHE A 25 9.47 2.75 0.36
N LEU A 26 9.08 4.03 0.33
CA LEU A 26 9.37 4.97 1.41
C LEU A 26 8.86 4.47 2.76
N ILE A 27 7.63 3.94 2.82
CA ILE A 27 7.07 3.38 4.06
C ILE A 27 7.90 2.17 4.54
N HIS A 28 8.36 1.30 3.63
CA HIS A 28 9.19 0.15 3.98
C HIS A 28 10.64 0.52 4.34
N PHE A 29 11.12 1.69 3.91
CA PHE A 29 12.42 2.24 4.29
C PHE A 29 12.40 2.93 5.65
N VAL A 30 11.22 3.36 6.13
CA VAL A 30 11.11 3.96 7.46
C VAL A 30 11.43 2.90 8.52
N PRO A 31 12.40 3.15 9.41
CA PRO A 31 12.71 2.22 10.49
C PRO A 31 11.57 2.21 11.51
N GLY A 32 11.05 1.02 11.80
CA GLY A 32 9.93 0.81 12.73
C GLY A 32 8.94 -0.21 12.17
N ASP A 33 8.20 -0.87 13.05
CA ASP A 33 7.14 -1.78 12.62
C ASP A 33 5.84 -0.98 12.42
N PRO A 34 5.25 -0.94 11.21
CA PRO A 34 3.99 -0.25 10.98
C PRO A 34 2.88 -0.79 11.90
N VAL A 35 2.91 -2.07 12.28
CA VAL A 35 1.95 -2.66 13.22
C VAL A 35 2.08 -2.02 14.60
N ASP A 36 3.30 -1.81 15.08
CA ASP A 36 3.56 -1.17 16.38
C ASP A 36 3.15 0.30 16.36
N ILE A 37 3.32 0.99 15.23
CA ILE A 37 2.89 2.39 15.06
C ILE A 37 1.36 2.50 15.03
N MET A 38 0.68 1.56 14.37
CA MET A 38 -0.78 1.58 14.21
C MET A 38 -1.53 1.16 15.47
N LEU A 39 -1.08 0.12 16.16
CA LEU A 39 -1.74 -0.39 17.37
C LEU A 39 -1.17 0.21 18.67
N GLY A 40 0.00 0.85 18.60
CA GLY A 40 0.74 1.33 19.76
C GLY A 40 1.50 0.22 20.48
N GLU A 41 2.47 0.61 21.30
CA GLU A 41 3.33 -0.33 22.02
C GLU A 41 2.56 -1.24 22.99
N GLN A 42 1.40 -0.78 23.50
CA GLN A 42 0.60 -1.48 24.52
C GLN A 42 -0.32 -2.57 23.98
N ALA A 43 -0.46 -2.71 22.65
CA ALA A 43 -1.34 -3.71 22.08
C ALA A 43 -0.84 -5.14 22.33
N SER A 44 -1.78 -6.08 22.47
CA SER A 44 -1.42 -7.48 22.73
C SER A 44 -0.63 -8.06 21.56
N THR A 45 0.28 -8.99 21.84
CA THR A 45 1.05 -9.68 20.79
C THR A 45 0.16 -10.41 19.79
N PHE A 46 -0.98 -10.93 20.27
CA PHE A 46 -1.98 -11.58 19.44
C PHE A 46 -2.63 -10.62 18.44
N ASP A 47 -2.99 -9.41 18.87
CA ASP A 47 -3.60 -8.40 18.00
C ASP A 47 -2.59 -7.90 16.96
N LYS A 48 -1.33 -7.71 17.39
CA LYS A 48 -0.23 -7.33 16.49
C LYS A 48 0.03 -8.36 15.41
N GLU A 49 0.12 -9.65 15.75
CA GLU A 49 0.29 -10.70 14.75
C GLU A 49 -0.91 -10.83 13.80
N SER A 50 -2.11 -10.68 14.34
CA SER A 50 -3.33 -10.75 13.55
C SER A 50 -3.38 -9.61 12.52
N LEU A 51 -3.09 -8.38 12.95
CA LEU A 51 -3.00 -7.23 12.05
C LEU A 51 -1.85 -7.37 11.04
N ARG A 52 -0.71 -7.93 11.45
CA ARG A 52 0.41 -8.19 10.54
C ARG A 52 0.00 -9.09 9.38
N ARG A 53 -0.74 -10.17 9.66
CA ARG A 53 -1.26 -11.08 8.63
C ARG A 53 -2.33 -10.43 7.77
N GLU A 54 -3.20 -9.61 8.37
CA GLU A 54 -4.25 -8.88 7.64
C GLU A 54 -3.67 -7.86 6.65
N LEU A 55 -2.61 -7.17 7.05
CA LEU A 55 -1.84 -6.25 6.21
C LEU A 55 -0.84 -6.95 5.28
N GLU A 56 -0.76 -8.28 5.32
CA GLU A 56 0.16 -9.13 4.53
C GLU A 56 1.65 -8.81 4.75
N LEU A 57 1.99 -8.18 5.87
CA LEU A 57 3.34 -7.78 6.24
C LEU A 57 4.24 -8.98 6.59
N ASP A 58 3.67 -10.17 6.71
CA ASP A 58 4.36 -11.45 6.85
C ASP A 58 4.86 -12.03 5.51
N LYS A 59 4.39 -11.50 4.37
CA LYS A 59 4.76 -11.98 3.03
C LYS A 59 6.00 -11.29 2.46
N PRO A 60 6.68 -11.86 1.45
CA PRO A 60 7.78 -11.20 0.76
C PRO A 60 7.38 -9.84 0.18
N ILE A 61 8.30 -8.88 0.17
CA ILE A 61 8.08 -7.50 -0.31
C ILE A 61 7.47 -7.44 -1.73
N SER A 62 7.85 -8.38 -2.60
CA SER A 62 7.33 -8.48 -3.95
C SER A 62 5.83 -8.82 -3.95
N VAL A 63 5.41 -9.77 -3.11
CA VAL A 63 4.02 -10.17 -2.96
C VAL A 63 3.19 -9.02 -2.39
N GLN A 64 3.70 -8.31 -1.39
CA GLN A 64 3.05 -7.13 -0.82
C GLN A 64 2.84 -6.04 -1.88
N TYR A 65 3.86 -5.77 -2.69
CA TYR A 65 3.79 -4.77 -3.74
C TYR A 65 2.78 -5.12 -4.84
N PHE A 66 2.76 -6.38 -5.31
CA PHE A 66 1.77 -6.82 -6.31
C PHE A 66 0.34 -6.84 -5.75
N SER A 67 0.16 -7.25 -4.48
CA SER A 67 -1.14 -7.17 -3.80
C SER A 67 -1.63 -5.73 -3.73
N PHE A 68 -0.76 -4.80 -3.30
CA PHE A 68 -1.04 -3.37 -3.25
C PHE A 68 -1.46 -2.81 -4.62
N LEU A 69 -0.71 -3.10 -5.68
CA LEU A 69 -1.06 -2.67 -7.04
C LEU A 69 -2.39 -3.27 -7.52
N SER A 70 -2.68 -4.53 -7.17
CA SER A 70 -3.94 -5.18 -7.54
C SER A 70 -5.13 -4.53 -6.85
N ARG A 71 -5.04 -4.25 -5.55
CA ARG A 71 -6.05 -3.54 -4.76
C ARG A 71 -6.28 -2.12 -5.29
N LEU A 72 -5.20 -1.40 -5.60
CA LEU A 72 -5.27 -0.07 -6.20
C LEU A 72 -6.00 -0.08 -7.55
N GLY A 73 -5.72 -1.09 -8.40
CA GLY A 73 -6.43 -1.29 -9.67
C GLY A 73 -7.92 -1.61 -9.51
N GLN A 74 -8.32 -2.19 -8.38
CA GLN A 74 -9.71 -2.44 -8.00
C GLN A 74 -10.37 -1.22 -7.33
N MET A 75 -9.68 -0.08 -7.26
CA MET A 75 -10.08 1.12 -6.50
C MET A 75 -10.24 0.88 -5.00
N ASP A 76 -9.61 -0.16 -4.46
CA ASP A 76 -9.48 -0.38 -3.02
C ASP A 76 -8.30 0.44 -2.50
N LEU A 77 -8.62 1.54 -1.81
CA LEU A 77 -7.67 2.47 -1.21
C LEU A 77 -7.28 2.07 0.22
N GLY A 78 -7.70 0.90 0.68
CA GLY A 78 -7.59 0.46 2.06
C GLY A 78 -8.75 0.96 2.91
N ARG A 79 -8.74 0.56 4.20
CA ARG A 79 -9.71 1.02 5.19
C ARG A 79 -9.09 2.11 6.06
N SER A 80 -9.84 3.18 6.29
CA SER A 80 -9.53 4.10 7.38
C SER A 80 -9.77 3.36 8.70
N LEU A 81 -8.75 3.35 9.55
CA LEU A 81 -8.82 2.90 10.94
C LEU A 81 -9.16 4.08 11.85
#